data_AF-A0A7Z0PZC5-F1
#
_entry.id   AF-A0A7Z0PZC5-F1
#
_cell.length_a   1.000
_cell.length_b   1.000
_cell.length_c   1.000
_cell.angle_alpha   90.00
_cell.angle_beta   90.00
_cell.angle_gamma   90.00
#
_symmetry.space_group_name_H-M   'P 1'
#
loop_
_entity.id
_entity.type
_entity.pdbx_description
1 polymer ?
#
loop_
_entity_poly.entity_id
_entity_poly.type
_entity_poly.pdbx_seq_one_letter_code
_entity_poly.pdbx_strand_id
1 'polypeptide(L)' 'ALCEDVVAKRATAPGPAVTLQAPDAAWTLPGDGAPVRVTGGLPALAAYLTGRDAGPHAADGTPAPVLGPWL' A
#
# COMPACT_ATOMS: atom_id res chain seq x y z
N ALA A 1 -7.44 -12.52 0.33
CA ALA A 1 -6.94 -12.98 1.65
C ALA A 1 -5.94 -11.96 2.21
N LEU A 2 -4.65 -12.26 2.47
CA LEU A 2 -3.81 -11.37 3.31
C LEU A 2 -3.78 -9.88 2.92
N CYS A 3 -3.44 -9.52 1.68
CA CYS A 3 -3.38 -8.10 1.28
C CYS A 3 -4.75 -7.44 1.27
N GLU A 4 -5.80 -8.19 0.92
CA GLU A 4 -7.18 -7.72 0.95
C GLU A 4 -7.64 -7.41 2.38
N ASP A 5 -7.34 -8.31 3.33
CA ASP A 5 -7.67 -8.14 4.75
C ASP A 5 -6.93 -6.93 5.35
N VAL A 6 -5.65 -6.75 5.00
CA VAL A 6 -4.85 -5.62 5.46
C VAL A 6 -5.34 -4.31 4.86
N VAL A 7 -5.69 -4.29 3.57
CA VAL A 7 -6.26 -3.10 2.90
C VAL A 7 -7.61 -2.73 3.51
N ALA A 8 -8.50 -3.71 3.70
CA ALA A 8 -9.80 -3.50 4.33
C ALA A 8 -9.65 -2.90 5.73
N LYS A 9 -8.70 -3.41 6.52
CA LYS A 9 -8.41 -2.87 7.84
C LYS A 9 -7.83 -1.45 7.77
N ARG A 10 -6.87 -1.19 6.89
CA ARG A 10 -6.27 0.15 6.72
C ARG A 10 -7.27 1.19 6.23
N ALA A 11 -8.23 0.80 5.40
CA ALA A 11 -9.25 1.71 4.88
C ALA A 11 -10.14 2.35 5.98
N THR A 12 -10.07 1.83 7.21
CA THR A 12 -10.79 2.39 8.37
C THR A 12 -10.01 3.50 9.10
N ALA A 13 -8.74 3.72 8.75
CA ALA A 13 -7.88 4.75 9.32
C ALA A 13 -7.54 5.83 8.28
N PRO A 14 -7.38 7.10 8.68
CA PRO A 14 -6.86 8.15 7.80
C PRO A 14 -5.47 7.79 7.25
N GLY A 15 -5.21 8.18 6.00
CA GLY A 15 -3.95 7.90 5.34
C GLY A 15 -3.97 8.33 3.88
N PRO A 16 -2.84 8.22 3.16
CA PRO A 16 -2.76 8.59 1.74
C PRO A 16 -3.56 7.61 0.87
N ALA A 17 -4.13 8.12 -0.22
CA ALA A 17 -4.69 7.27 -1.27
C ALA A 17 -3.57 6.49 -1.99
N VAL A 18 -3.69 5.16 -2.07
CA VAL A 18 -2.68 4.30 -2.71
C VAL A 18 -3.35 3.23 -3.58
N THR A 19 -2.80 3.01 -4.77
CA THR A 19 -3.13 1.85 -5.60
C THR A 19 -1.95 0.88 -5.59
N LEU A 20 -2.20 -0.37 -5.19
CA LEU A 20 -1.20 -1.42 -5.06
C LEU A 20 -1.30 -2.35 -6.25
N GLN A 21 -0.18 -2.64 -6.90
CA GLN A 21 -0.13 -3.51 -8.07
C GLN A 21 0.94 -4.59 -7.90
N ALA A 22 0.49 -5.83 -7.78
CA ALA A 22 1.28 -7.04 -7.94
C ALA A 22 1.19 -7.54 -9.40
N PRO A 23 2.02 -8.51 -9.82
CA PRO A 23 1.92 -9.10 -11.15
C PRO A 23 0.51 -9.62 -11.49
N ASP A 24 -0.13 -10.31 -10.54
CA ASP A 24 -1.42 -11.00 -10.75
C ASP A 24 -2.56 -10.46 -9.88
N ALA A 25 -2.36 -9.34 -9.18
CA ALA A 25 -3.35 -8.79 -8.26
C ALA A 25 -3.22 -7.27 -8.10
N ALA A 26 -4.33 -6.63 -7.78
CA ALA A 26 -4.38 -5.20 -7.49
C ALA A 26 -5.32 -4.91 -6.33
N TRP A 27 -5.00 -3.86 -5.55
CA TRP A 27 -5.83 -3.38 -4.46
C TRP A 27 -5.85 -1.86 -4.45
N THR A 28 -6.92 -1.30 -3.91
CA THR A 28 -7.05 0.15 -3.69
C THR A 28 -7.19 0.41 -2.21
N LEU A 29 -6.29 1.22 -1.67
CA LEU A 29 -6.40 1.80 -0.33
C LEU A 29 -6.95 3.22 -0.49
N PRO A 30 -8.22 3.47 -0.12
CA PRO A 30 -8.77 4.83 -0.12
C PRO A 30 -8.04 5.69 0.92
N GLY A 31 -7.99 6.99 0.66
CA GLY A 31 -7.32 7.94 1.51
C GLY A 31 -7.30 9.34 0.90
N ASP A 32 -6.48 10.21 1.47
CA ASP A 32 -6.35 11.60 1.07
C ASP A 32 -5.40 11.77 -0.11
N GLY A 33 -5.68 12.80 -0.94
CA GLY A 33 -4.84 13.18 -2.06
C GLY A 33 -5.04 12.35 -3.32
N ALA A 34 -4.19 12.59 -4.33
CA ALA A 34 -4.19 11.82 -5.57
C ALA A 34 -3.64 10.42 -5.30
N PRO A 35 -4.29 9.35 -5.79
CA PRO A 35 -3.81 7.98 -5.58
C PRO A 35 -2.41 7.77 -6.15
N VAL A 36 -1.46 7.36 -5.31
CA VAL A 36 -0.12 6.99 -5.75
C VAL A 36 -0.08 5.50 -6.08
N ARG A 37 0.47 5.16 -7.25
CA ARG A 37 0.64 3.76 -7.64
C ARG A 37 1.92 3.20 -7.06
N VAL A 38 1.80 2.08 -6.34
CA VAL A 38 2.90 1.35 -5.72
C VAL A 38 2.93 -0.06 -6.31
N THR A 39 4.06 -0.44 -6.88
CA THR A 39 4.23 -1.72 -7.59
C THR A 39 5.20 -2.62 -6.83
N GLY A 40 4.97 -3.93 -6.86
CA GLY A 40 5.88 -4.88 -6.23
C GLY A 40 5.32 -6.29 -6.11
N GLY A 41 6.16 -7.23 -5.68
CA GLY A 41 5.70 -8.58 -5.36
C GLY A 41 4.76 -8.57 -4.14
N LEU A 42 3.89 -9.58 -4.04
CA LEU A 42 2.94 -9.72 -2.93
C LEU A 42 3.61 -9.64 -1.53
N PRO A 43 4.80 -10.24 -1.29
CA PRO A 43 5.51 -10.07 -0.01
C PRO A 43 5.92 -8.62 0.28
N ALA A 44 6.38 -7.88 -0.73
CA ALA A 44 6.81 -6.49 -0.58
C ALA A 44 5.62 -5.56 -0.29
N LEU A 45 4.51 -5.76 -1.02
CA LEU A 45 3.28 -5.00 -0.79
C LEU A 45 2.69 -5.30 0.60
N ALA A 46 2.74 -6.54 1.06
CA ALA A 46 2.32 -6.91 2.42
C ALA A 46 3.22 -6.29 3.50
N ALA A 47 4.54 -6.26 3.29
CA ALA A 47 5.49 -5.63 4.21
C ALA A 47 5.27 -4.10 4.29
N TYR A 48 5.09 -3.44 3.16
CA TYR A 48 4.71 -2.02 3.08
C TYR A 48 3.41 -1.72 3.82
N LEU A 49 2.36 -2.49 3.50
CA LEU A 49 1.08 -2.38 4.17
C LEU A 49 1.15 -2.67 5.67
N THR A 50 2.19 -3.32 6.18
CA THR A 50 2.33 -3.60 7.63
C THR A 50 3.44 -2.79 8.29
N GLY A 51 4.02 -1.82 7.58
CA GLY A 51 5.08 -0.95 8.11
C GLY A 51 6.39 -1.68 8.43
N ARG A 52 6.61 -2.87 7.86
CA ARG A 52 7.80 -3.71 8.12
C ARG A 52 8.93 -3.52 7.12
N ASP A 53 8.72 -2.63 6.14
CA ASP A 53 9.71 -2.27 5.12
C ASP A 53 9.69 -0.75 4.94
N ALA A 54 10.83 -0.16 4.54
CA ALA A 54 10.90 1.24 4.10
C ALA A 54 10.03 1.51 2.86
N GLY A 55 9.52 0.43 2.26
CA GLY A 55 8.48 0.41 1.25
C GLY A 55 9.07 0.16 -0.15
N PRO A 56 8.32 -0.50 -1.03
CA PRO A 56 8.60 -0.46 -2.46
C PRO A 56 8.57 0.99 -2.96
N HIS A 57 9.08 1.21 -4.16
CA HIS A 57 8.96 2.51 -4.81
C HIS A 57 7.57 2.64 -5.44
N ALA A 58 7.09 3.88 -5.54
CA ALA A 58 6.02 4.20 -6.45
C ALA A 58 6.42 3.84 -7.90
N ALA A 59 5.43 3.71 -8.78
CA ALA A 59 5.66 3.30 -10.16
C ALA A 59 6.56 4.27 -10.96
N ASP A 60 6.66 5.52 -10.51
CA ASP A 60 7.55 6.55 -11.07
C ASP A 60 8.97 6.54 -10.47
N GLY A 61 9.27 5.58 -9.59
CA GLY A 61 10.57 5.44 -8.93
C GLY A 61 10.75 6.32 -7.69
N THR A 62 9.76 7.10 -7.30
CA THR A 62 9.79 7.85 -6.03
C THR A 62 9.51 6.92 -4.84
N PRO A 63 9.89 7.29 -3.60
CA PRO A 63 9.50 6.51 -2.42
C PRO A 63 7.98 6.40 -2.30
N ALA A 64 7.47 5.20 -1.95
CA ALA A 64 6.04 5.06 -1.68
C ALA A 64 5.59 5.96 -0.52
N PRO A 65 4.32 6.42 -0.52
CA PRO A 65 3.79 7.24 0.58
C PRO A 65 3.93 6.53 1.92
N VAL A 66 4.34 7.26 2.95
CA VAL A 66 4.39 6.73 4.30
C VAL A 66 2.96 6.50 4.79
N LEU A 67 2.70 5.27 5.23
CA LEU A 67 1.44 4.92 5.86
C LEU A 67 1.51 5.19 7.36
N GLY A 68 0.36 5.49 7.97
CA GLY A 68 0.25 5.55 9.43
C GLY A 68 0.65 4.22 10.10
N PRO A 69 0.96 4.25 11.42
CA PRO A 69 1.41 3.09 12.17
C PRO A 69 0.44 1.91 12.02
N TRP A 70 1.00 0.70 11.94
CA TRP A 70 0.24 -0.51 11.81
C TRP A 70 0.02 -1.16 13.19
N LEU A 71 -1.18 -0.95 13.76
CA LEU A 71 -1.49 -1.34 15.14
C LEU A 71 -0.38 -0.90 16.13
#